data_AF-A0A2E5VBI5-F1
#
_entry.id   AF-A0A2E5VBI5-F1
#
_cell.length_a   1.000
_cell.length_b   1.000
_cell.length_c   1.000
_cell.angle_alpha   90.00
_cell.angle_beta   90.00
_cell.angle_gamma   90.00
#
_symmetry.space_group_name_H-M   'P 1'
#
loop_
_entity.id
_entity.type
_entity.pdbx_description
1 polymer ?
#
loop_
_entity_poly.entity_id
_entity_poly.type
_entity_poly.pdbx_seq_one_letter_code
_entity_poly.pdbx_strand_id
1 'polypeptide(L)'
;MMMKMNKSVVCADGFMMSVQARATSYCTPREDDAESYTEVEIGFPSDEEELLLEYAEDPQNPCQTVYAWVPRQIVLNVIAKHGGMVDGELPAGFPILRAMP
;
A
#
# COMPACT_ATOMS: atom_id res chain seq x y z
N MET A 1 6.66 -5.61 22.33
CA MET A 1 5.52 -4.77 21.88
C MET A 1 4.93 -5.42 20.66
N MET A 2 3.60 -5.47 20.54
CA MET A 2 2.95 -6.02 19.35
C MET A 2 2.96 -4.94 18.27
N MET A 3 3.68 -5.17 17.17
CA MET A 3 3.73 -4.26 16.03
C MET A 3 2.33 -4.17 15.41
N LYS A 4 1.72 -2.98 15.43
CA LYS A 4 0.40 -2.75 14.83
C LYS A 4 0.58 -2.70 13.31
N MET A 5 -0.07 -3.62 12.60
CA MET A 5 -0.19 -3.52 11.14
C MET A 5 -1.31 -2.56 10.76
N ASN A 6 -1.12 -1.84 9.66
CA ASN A 6 -2.21 -1.06 9.07
C ASN A 6 -3.30 -2.01 8.57
N LYS A 7 -4.56 -1.63 8.80
CA LYS A 7 -5.70 -2.30 8.17
C LYS A 7 -5.63 -2.15 6.65
N SER A 8 -5.91 -3.23 5.91
CA SER A 8 -5.93 -3.22 4.45
C SER A 8 -6.81 -2.10 3.91
N VAL A 9 -6.29 -1.40 2.90
CA VAL A 9 -7.02 -0.41 2.12
C VAL A 9 -8.11 -1.13 1.33
N VAL A 10 -9.31 -0.55 1.33
CA VAL A 10 -10.42 -0.95 0.47
C VAL A 10 -10.82 0.26 -0.36
N CYS A 11 -10.80 0.11 -1.68
CA CYS A 11 -11.15 1.15 -2.64
C CYS A 11 -12.63 1.07 -3.07
N ALA A 12 -13.12 2.11 -3.73
CA ALA A 12 -14.53 2.27 -4.09
C ALA A 12 -15.06 1.17 -5.02
N ASP A 13 -14.22 0.65 -5.91
CA ASP A 13 -14.56 -0.44 -6.84
C ASP A 13 -14.37 -1.84 -6.24
N GLY A 14 -13.99 -1.94 -4.97
CA GLY A 14 -13.75 -3.21 -4.27
C GLY A 14 -12.30 -3.71 -4.33
N PHE A 15 -11.38 -3.01 -5.01
CA PHE A 15 -9.96 -3.34 -4.96
C PHE A 15 -9.42 -3.21 -3.53
N MET A 16 -8.58 -4.16 -3.12
CA MET A 16 -7.97 -4.19 -1.79
C MET A 16 -6.47 -4.39 -1.88
N MET A 17 -5.73 -3.76 -0.98
CA MET A 17 -4.30 -4.02 -0.78
C MET A 17 -3.85 -3.69 0.65
N SER A 18 -2.82 -4.36 1.14
CA SER A 18 -2.16 -4.03 2.40
C SER A 18 -1.03 -3.03 2.14
N VAL A 19 -0.97 -1.91 2.87
CA VAL A 19 0.11 -0.91 2.73
C VAL A 19 0.83 -0.75 4.08
N GLN A 20 2.07 -1.22 4.14
CA GLN A 20 2.83 -1.33 5.39
C GLN A 20 4.14 -0.54 5.32
N ALA A 21 4.52 0.05 6.44
CA ALA A 21 5.83 0.69 6.63
C ALA A 21 6.25 0.55 8.08
N ARG A 22 7.40 -0.10 8.29
CA ARG A 22 8.01 -0.39 9.59
C ARG A 22 9.46 -0.85 9.40
N ALA A 23 10.24 -0.93 10.47
CA ALA A 23 11.66 -1.30 10.42
C ALA A 23 11.95 -2.63 9.70
N THR A 24 10.98 -3.55 9.70
CA THR A 24 11.11 -4.86 9.05
C THR A 24 10.50 -4.95 7.65
N SER A 25 9.79 -3.92 7.17
CA SER A 25 9.16 -3.91 5.85
C SER A 25 10.06 -3.27 4.80
N TYR A 26 9.77 -3.49 3.52
CA TYR A 26 10.42 -2.82 2.40
C TYR A 26 9.91 -1.38 2.24
N CYS A 27 10.47 -0.45 3.01
CA CYS A 27 10.06 0.95 3.02
C CYS A 27 11.25 1.91 3.16
N THR A 28 10.98 3.20 3.00
CA THR A 28 11.96 4.27 3.23
C THR A 28 11.28 5.40 4.00
N PRO A 29 11.76 5.78 5.20
CA PRO A 29 12.83 5.13 5.98
C PRO A 29 12.42 3.72 6.48
N ARG A 30 13.39 2.83 6.72
CA ARG A 30 13.17 1.52 7.38
C ARG A 30 13.22 1.67 8.90
N GLU A 31 12.23 2.31 9.45
CA GLU A 31 12.09 2.52 10.89
C GLU A 31 10.63 2.35 11.32
N ASP A 32 10.40 2.18 12.61
CA ASP A 32 9.06 2.22 13.19
C ASP A 32 8.68 3.66 13.49
N ASP A 33 7.40 4.00 13.36
CA ASP A 33 6.83 5.30 13.77
C ASP A 33 7.49 6.56 13.14
N ALA A 34 8.06 6.44 11.92
CA ALA A 34 8.51 7.61 11.16
C ALA A 34 7.37 8.62 10.93
N GLU A 35 7.69 9.92 10.90
CA GLU A 35 6.70 10.96 10.60
C GLU A 35 6.12 10.83 9.18
N SER A 36 6.93 10.35 8.23
CA SER A 36 6.52 10.10 6.86
C SER A 36 7.37 9.04 6.17
N TYR A 37 6.77 8.34 5.21
CA TYR A 37 7.45 7.37 4.36
C TYR A 37 7.38 7.78 2.88
N THR A 38 8.50 7.66 2.17
CA THR A 38 8.61 7.93 0.73
C THR A 38 8.35 6.69 -0.11
N GLU A 39 8.66 5.51 0.43
CA GLU A 39 8.44 4.20 -0.19
C GLU A 39 7.89 3.24 0.85
N VAL A 40 7.05 2.31 0.42
CA VAL A 40 6.29 1.41 1.31
C VAL A 40 6.22 0.00 0.73
N GLU A 41 5.87 -0.95 1.59
CA GLU A 41 5.61 -2.32 1.20
C GLU A 41 4.13 -2.49 0.90
N ILE A 42 3.80 -3.04 -0.26
CA ILE A 42 2.42 -3.46 -0.56
C ILE A 42 2.34 -4.97 -0.51
N GLY A 43 1.26 -5.52 0.04
CA GLY A 43 1.07 -6.96 0.13
C GLY A 43 -0.31 -7.39 -0.33
N PHE A 44 -0.35 -8.53 -1.03
CA PHE A 44 -1.55 -9.30 -1.35
C PHE A 44 -2.70 -8.45 -1.93
N PRO A 45 -2.49 -7.76 -3.07
CA PRO A 45 -3.59 -7.14 -3.81
C PRO A 45 -4.72 -8.15 -4.09
N SER A 46 -5.97 -7.68 -4.09
CA SER A 46 -7.13 -8.54 -4.41
C SER A 46 -7.21 -8.91 -5.89
N ASP A 47 -6.64 -8.09 -6.76
CA ASP A 47 -6.57 -8.30 -8.21
C ASP A 47 -5.23 -7.77 -8.74
N GLU A 48 -4.89 -8.13 -9.98
CA GLU A 48 -3.68 -7.64 -10.63
C GLU A 48 -3.74 -6.13 -10.84
N GLU A 49 -2.70 -5.42 -10.40
CA GLU A 49 -2.59 -3.97 -10.58
C GLU A 49 -1.30 -3.62 -11.34
N GLU A 50 -1.47 -3.20 -12.59
CA GLU A 50 -0.38 -2.91 -13.53
C GLU A 50 0.63 -1.89 -13.00
N LEU A 51 0.18 -0.89 -12.21
CA LEU A 51 1.06 0.12 -11.63
C LEU A 51 1.98 -0.45 -10.54
N LEU A 52 1.65 -1.63 -10.00
CA LEU A 52 2.43 -2.30 -8.97
C LEU A 52 3.37 -3.36 -9.54
N LEU A 53 3.07 -3.97 -10.68
CA LEU A 53 3.78 -5.15 -11.20
C LEU A 53 5.31 -5.04 -11.24
N GLU A 54 5.85 -3.85 -11.51
CA GLU A 54 7.32 -3.64 -11.55
C GLU A 54 8.00 -3.83 -10.18
N TYR A 55 7.24 -3.74 -9.08
CA TYR A 55 7.73 -3.87 -7.70
C TYR A 55 7.50 -5.26 -7.10
N ALA A 56 6.81 -6.16 -7.82
CA ALA A 56 6.44 -7.48 -7.31
C ALA A 56 7.68 -8.36 -7.04
N GLU A 57 7.76 -8.97 -5.85
CA GLU A 57 8.77 -9.99 -5.55
C GLU A 57 8.54 -11.28 -6.37
N ASP A 58 7.26 -11.59 -6.66
CA ASP A 58 6.87 -12.67 -7.55
C ASP A 58 5.86 -12.18 -8.60
N PRO A 59 6.33 -11.67 -9.75
CA PRO A 59 5.48 -11.20 -10.83
C PRO A 59 4.60 -12.31 -11.45
N GLN A 60 4.88 -13.59 -11.21
CA GLN A 60 4.05 -14.69 -11.72
C GLN A 60 2.80 -14.93 -10.87
N ASN A 61 2.79 -14.44 -9.63
CA ASN A 61 1.69 -14.56 -8.69
C ASN A 61 1.35 -13.20 -8.05
N PRO A 62 0.92 -12.20 -8.84
CA PRO A 62 0.84 -10.80 -8.42
C PRO A 62 -0.13 -10.56 -7.24
N CYS A 63 -1.18 -11.36 -7.10
CA CYS A 63 -2.12 -11.23 -5.96
C CYS A 63 -1.64 -11.97 -4.70
N GLN A 64 -0.54 -12.73 -4.76
CA GLN A 64 -0.02 -13.58 -3.67
C GLN A 64 1.44 -13.28 -3.35
N THR A 65 1.85 -12.03 -3.56
CA THR A 65 3.22 -11.58 -3.33
C THR A 65 3.28 -10.24 -2.62
N VAL A 66 4.48 -9.91 -2.17
CA VAL A 66 4.84 -8.59 -1.64
C VAL A 66 5.43 -7.76 -2.78
N TYR A 67 5.24 -6.46 -2.68
CA TYR A 67 5.75 -5.45 -3.58
C TYR A 67 6.68 -4.54 -2.78
N ALA A 68 7.95 -4.56 -3.13
CA ALA A 68 9.01 -3.97 -2.31
C ALA A 68 9.32 -2.52 -2.75
N TRP A 69 9.51 -1.62 -1.78
CA TRP A 69 9.87 -0.20 -2.01
C TRP A 69 9.00 0.51 -3.04
N VAL A 70 7.67 0.32 -2.95
CA VAL A 70 6.72 1.00 -3.83
C VAL A 70 6.70 2.50 -3.49
N PRO A 71 6.98 3.39 -4.46
CA PRO A 71 6.94 4.83 -4.21
C PRO A 71 5.55 5.27 -3.77
N ARG A 72 5.50 6.15 -2.77
CA ARG A 72 4.26 6.73 -2.25
C ARG A 72 3.32 7.24 -3.35
N GLN A 73 3.86 7.89 -4.37
CA GLN A 73 3.06 8.42 -5.47
C GLN A 73 2.34 7.32 -6.26
N ILE A 74 2.97 6.16 -6.45
CA ILE A 74 2.36 5.01 -7.13
C ILE A 74 1.18 4.48 -6.33
N VAL A 75 1.32 4.34 -5.01
CA VAL A 75 0.21 3.93 -4.12
C VAL A 75 -0.98 4.88 -4.23
N LEU A 76 -0.73 6.19 -4.25
CA LEU A 76 -1.77 7.21 -4.40
C LEU A 76 -2.44 7.14 -5.78
N ASN A 77 -1.67 6.86 -6.83
CA ASN A 77 -2.21 6.67 -8.18
C ASN A 77 -3.11 5.44 -8.26
N VAL A 78 -2.72 4.31 -7.64
CA VAL A 78 -3.54 3.10 -7.55
C VAL A 78 -4.86 3.40 -6.82
N ILE A 79 -4.79 4.03 -5.65
CA ILE A 79 -6.00 4.41 -4.89
C ILE A 79 -6.91 5.32 -5.72
N ALA A 80 -6.36 6.31 -6.41
CA ALA A 80 -7.12 7.22 -7.26
C ALA A 80 -7.75 6.48 -8.46
N LYS A 81 -7.01 5.57 -9.10
CA LYS A 81 -7.48 4.72 -10.20
C LYS A 81 -8.70 3.89 -9.77
N HIS A 82 -8.68 3.37 -8.54
CA HIS A 82 -9.78 2.58 -7.95
C HIS A 82 -10.87 3.42 -7.26
N GLY A 83 -10.96 4.72 -7.57
CA GLY A 83 -12.05 5.58 -7.11
C GLY A 83 -11.93 6.08 -5.66
N GLY A 84 -10.76 5.92 -5.03
CA GLY A 84 -10.48 6.37 -3.67
C GLY A 84 -10.84 5.34 -2.60
N MET A 85 -10.33 5.57 -1.38
CA MET A 85 -10.50 4.70 -0.23
C MET A 85 -11.89 4.84 0.41
N VAL A 86 -12.54 3.70 0.68
CA VAL A 86 -13.73 3.61 1.52
C VAL A 86 -13.42 3.11 2.94
N ASP A 87 -12.35 2.33 3.11
CA ASP A 87 -11.90 1.78 4.40
C ASP A 87 -10.38 1.54 4.41
N GLY A 88 -9.82 1.23 5.58
CA GLY A 88 -8.40 0.90 5.76
C GLY A 88 -7.53 2.03 6.29
N GLU A 89 -6.24 1.75 6.41
CA GLU A 89 -5.21 2.65 6.95
C GLU A 89 -4.04 2.76 5.96
N LEU A 90 -3.39 3.93 5.94
CA LEU A 90 -2.14 4.18 5.22
C LEU A 90 -1.03 4.55 6.22
N PRO A 91 0.25 4.31 5.88
CA PRO A 91 1.37 4.77 6.69
C PRO A 91 1.36 6.28 6.93
N ALA A 92 2.05 6.70 7.99
CA ALA A 92 2.18 8.10 8.36
C ALA A 92 2.70 8.96 7.19
N GLY A 93 2.23 10.21 7.16
CA GLY A 93 2.58 11.17 6.13
C GLY A 93 1.78 11.08 4.84
N PHE A 94 1.08 9.97 4.54
CA PHE A 94 0.23 9.86 3.34
C PHE A 94 -0.99 10.79 3.39
N PRO A 95 -1.41 11.41 2.27
CA PRO A 95 -2.71 12.05 2.20
C PRO A 95 -3.79 10.97 2.12
N ILE A 96 -4.93 11.22 2.78
CA ILE A 96 -6.08 10.32 2.72
C ILE A 96 -6.91 10.68 1.49
N LEU A 97 -6.87 9.85 0.44
CA LEU A 97 -7.70 9.97 -0.75
C LEU A 97 -9.01 9.18 -0.54
N ARG A 98 -10.04 9.82 0.01
CA ARG A 98 -11.37 9.18 0.20
C ARG A 98 -12.15 9.11 -1.11
N ALA A 99 -12.96 8.06 -1.26
CA ALA A 99 -13.98 7.99 -2.29
C ALA A 99 -15.01 9.13 -2.11
N MET A 100 -15.48 9.70 -3.22
CA MET A 100 -16.54 10.71 -3.19
C MET A 100 -17.92 10.04 -3.10
N PRO A 101 -18.89 10.62 -2.36
CA PRO A 101 -20.26 10.11 -2.26
C PRO A 101 -21.03 10.11 -3.58
#